data_AF-A0A9C9W6W6-F1
#
_entry.id   AF-A0A9C9W6W6-F1
#
_cell.length_a   1.000
_cell.length_b   1.000
_cell.length_c   1.000
_cell.angle_alpha   90.00
_cell.angle_beta   90.00
_cell.angle_gamma   90.00
#
_symmetry.space_group_name_H-M   'P 1'
#
loop_
_entity.id
_entity.type
_entity.pdbx_description
1 polymer ?
#
loop_
_entity_poly.entity_id
_entity_poly.type
_entity_poly.pdbx_seq_one_letter_code
_entity_poly.pdbx_strand_id
1 'polypeptide(L)'
;RHIDRYCAEQGIEPRVAVNTNSLSVIIELIQFGSLATVIPESIVRTQCGLYSIALTPEMPRKAVSLICRKGGYKNPASVAFTQLAADWASRRLKETPLRKLRPCPLSEGYYEDETS
;
A
#
# COMPACT_ATOMS: atom_id res chain seq x y z
N ARG A 1 15.89 3.13 -1.99
CA ARG A 1 16.98 2.12 -1.99
C ARG A 1 16.53 0.68 -2.21
N HIS A 2 15.52 0.15 -1.51
CA HIS A 2 15.16 -1.28 -1.67
C HIS A 2 14.59 -1.61 -3.06
N ILE A 3 13.72 -0.73 -3.58
CA ILE A 3 13.13 -0.88 -4.92
C ILE A 3 14.24 -0.73 -5.96
N ASP A 4 15.06 0.32 -5.86
CA ASP A 4 16.18 0.56 -6.77
C ASP A 4 17.15 -0.63 -6.84
N ARG A 5 17.46 -1.23 -5.69
CA ARG A 5 18.32 -2.42 -5.64
C ARG A 5 17.66 -3.62 -6.32
N TYR A 6 16.38 -3.88 -6.03
CA TYR A 6 15.64 -4.94 -6.70
C TYR A 6 15.65 -4.74 -8.22
N CYS A 7 15.36 -3.53 -8.71
CA CYS A 7 15.40 -3.21 -10.12
C CYS A 7 16.80 -3.47 -10.71
N ALA A 8 17.87 -3.00 -10.06
CA ALA A 8 19.24 -3.24 -10.50
C ALA A 8 19.60 -4.74 -10.54
N GLU A 9 19.24 -5.51 -9.50
CA GLU A 9 19.47 -6.96 -9.43
C GLU A 9 18.70 -7.73 -10.51
N GLN A 10 17.54 -7.21 -10.95
CA GLN A 10 16.73 -7.79 -12.03
C GLN A 10 17.06 -7.22 -13.42
N GLY A 11 18.05 -6.32 -13.55
CA GLY A 11 18.37 -5.66 -14.81
C GLY A 11 17.26 -4.75 -15.35
N ILE A 12 16.39 -4.25 -14.47
CA ILE A 12 15.29 -3.34 -14.80
C ILE A 12 15.76 -1.90 -14.62
N GLU A 13 15.60 -1.08 -15.66
CA GLU A 13 15.80 0.37 -15.60
C GLU A 13 14.45 1.09 -15.67
N PRO A 14 13.80 1.39 -14.54
CA PRO A 14 12.48 2.02 -14.53
C PRO A 14 12.57 3.48 -14.95
N ARG A 15 11.71 3.90 -15.90
CA ARG A 15 11.55 5.32 -16.25
C ARG A 15 10.67 6.00 -15.20
N VAL A 16 11.29 6.75 -14.29
CA VAL A 16 10.57 7.52 -13.26
C VAL A 16 10.00 8.79 -13.87
N ALA A 17 8.69 8.81 -14.13
CA ALA A 17 8.00 9.99 -14.66
C ALA A 17 7.82 11.11 -13.61
N VAL A 18 7.56 10.74 -12.35
CA VAL A 18 7.31 11.66 -11.23
C VAL A 18 7.92 11.08 -9.95
N ASN A 19 8.43 11.96 -9.07
CA ASN A 19 8.86 11.60 -7.72
C ASN A 19 8.19 12.53 -6.69
N THR A 20 7.54 11.97 -5.68
CA THR A 20 6.90 12.70 -4.59
C THR A 20 6.93 11.88 -3.30
N ASN A 21 6.98 12.56 -2.16
CA ASN A 21 6.87 11.96 -0.84
C ASN A 21 5.42 11.92 -0.32
N SER A 22 4.48 12.50 -1.07
CA SER A 22 3.08 12.54 -0.68
C SER A 22 2.33 11.34 -1.25
N LEU A 23 1.89 10.45 -0.36
CA LEU A 23 1.10 9.29 -0.76
C LEU A 23 -0.20 9.69 -1.45
N SER A 24 -0.89 10.73 -0.98
CA SER A 24 -2.15 11.18 -1.60
C SER A 24 -1.94 11.58 -3.06
N VAL A 25 -0.87 12.30 -3.36
CA VAL A 25 -0.51 12.70 -4.73
C VAL A 25 -0.19 11.48 -5.59
N ILE A 26 0.53 10.48 -5.05
CA ILE A 26 0.77 9.22 -5.77
C ILE A 26 -0.56 8.55 -6.12
N ILE A 27 -1.46 8.42 -5.14
CA ILE A 27 -2.76 7.76 -5.30
C ILE A 27 -3.64 8.49 -6.32
N GLU A 28 -3.55 9.82 -6.39
CA GLU A 28 -4.26 10.63 -7.38
C GLU A 28 -3.67 10.44 -8.79
N LEU A 29 -2.34 10.53 -8.94
CA LEU A 29 -1.63 10.37 -10.21
C LEU A 29 -1.89 9.01 -10.87
N ILE A 30 -1.98 7.93 -10.08
CA ILE A 30 -2.24 6.58 -10.61
C ILE A 30 -3.73 6.31 -10.89
N GLN A 31 -4.66 7.05 -10.28
CA GLN A 31 -6.09 6.90 -10.54
C GLN A 31 -6.55 7.69 -11.78
N PHE A 32 -5.99 8.88 -11.97
CA PHE A 32 -6.40 9.78 -13.07
C PHE A 32 -5.46 9.73 -14.28
N GLY A 33 -4.27 9.13 -14.14
CA GLY A 33 -3.27 9.05 -15.20
C GLY A 33 -2.93 7.62 -15.60
N SER A 34 -2.19 7.48 -16.71
CA SER A 34 -1.60 6.19 -17.14
C SER A 34 -0.25 5.97 -16.45
N LEU A 35 -0.26 5.92 -15.11
CA LEU A 35 0.93 5.72 -14.28
C LEU A 35 0.75 4.51 -13.37
N ALA A 36 1.86 3.85 -13.06
CA ALA A 36 1.92 2.75 -12.09
C ALA A 36 2.94 3.08 -11.00
N THR A 37 2.75 2.50 -9.82
CA THR A 37 3.64 2.72 -8.68
C THR A 37 3.91 1.42 -7.93
N VAL A 38 5.10 1.34 -7.33
CA VAL A 38 5.46 0.27 -6.41
C VAL A 38 5.18 0.74 -4.99
N ILE A 39 4.09 0.22 -4.41
CA ILE A 39 3.67 0.52 -3.03
C ILE A 39 3.32 -0.76 -2.28
N PRO A 40 3.38 -0.74 -0.93
CA PRO A 40 2.87 -1.84 -0.12
C PRO A 40 1.42 -2.16 -0.46
N GLU A 41 1.14 -3.46 -0.63
CA GLU A 41 -0.21 -3.96 -0.92
C GLU A 41 -1.23 -3.55 0.17
N SER A 42 -0.77 -3.36 1.41
CA SER A 42 -1.62 -2.87 2.51
C SER A 42 -2.25 -1.50 2.22
N ILE A 43 -1.62 -0.66 1.39
CA ILE A 43 -2.16 0.64 0.97
C ILE A 43 -3.22 0.40 -0.11
N VAL A 44 -2.94 -0.44 -1.11
CA VAL A 44 -3.88 -0.78 -2.20
C VAL A 44 -5.20 -1.28 -1.61
N ARG A 45 -5.14 -2.15 -0.59
CA ARG A 45 -6.32 -2.69 0.12
C ARG A 45 -7.20 -1.64 0.81
N THR A 46 -6.68 -0.44 1.06
CA THR A 46 -7.45 0.64 1.71
C THR A 46 -8.09 1.61 0.73
N GLN A 47 -7.66 1.62 -0.52
CA GLN A 47 -8.10 2.55 -1.55
C GLN A 47 -9.04 1.88 -2.55
N CYS A 48 -10.07 2.60 -2.98
CA CYS A 48 -10.92 2.15 -4.08
C CYS A 48 -10.23 2.44 -5.42
N GLY A 49 -10.52 1.66 -6.45
CA GLY A 49 -10.02 1.89 -7.81
C GLY A 49 -8.53 1.55 -8.04
N LEU A 50 -7.82 1.06 -7.02
CA LEU A 50 -6.44 0.59 -7.16
C LEU A 50 -6.38 -0.93 -7.21
N TYR A 51 -5.55 -1.44 -8.11
CA TYR A 51 -5.31 -2.87 -8.29
C TYR A 51 -3.82 -3.15 -8.23
N SER A 52 -3.44 -4.20 -7.50
CA SER A 52 -2.05 -4.66 -7.41
C SER A 52 -1.75 -5.69 -8.48
N ILE A 53 -0.61 -5.56 -9.14
CA ILE A 53 -0.07 -6.57 -10.05
C ILE A 53 1.10 -7.27 -9.34
N ALA A 54 1.11 -8.60 -9.37
CA ALA A 54 2.21 -9.38 -8.81
C ALA A 54 3.47 -9.21 -9.66
N LEU A 55 4.60 -8.93 -9.01
CA LEU A 55 5.90 -8.84 -9.68
C LEU A 55 6.55 -10.23 -9.73
N THR A 56 7.21 -10.53 -10.86
CA THR A 56 8.04 -11.72 -11.04
C THR A 56 9.47 -11.29 -11.38
N PRO A 57 10.50 -11.74 -10.63
CA PRO A 57 10.41 -12.52 -9.38
C PRO A 57 9.76 -11.73 -8.23
N GLU A 58 9.34 -12.43 -7.17
CA GLU A 58 8.68 -11.76 -6.04
C GLU A 58 9.63 -10.77 -5.36
N MET A 59 9.14 -9.57 -5.05
CA MET A 59 9.92 -8.57 -4.32
C MET A 59 10.18 -9.03 -2.88
N PRO A 60 11.38 -8.78 -2.32
CA PRO A 60 11.66 -9.10 -0.92
C PRO A 60 10.63 -8.50 0.04
N ARG A 61 9.98 -9.36 0.82
CA ARG A 61 9.00 -8.95 1.84
C ARG A 61 9.70 -8.19 2.97
N LYS A 62 9.04 -7.14 3.46
CA LYS A 62 9.51 -6.38 4.62
C LYS A 62 8.66 -6.67 5.83
N ALA A 63 9.32 -7.08 6.92
CA ALA A 63 8.68 -7.18 8.22
C ALA A 63 8.53 -5.79 8.85
N VAL A 64 7.34 -5.52 9.39
CA VAL A 64 7.11 -4.37 10.29
C VAL A 64 7.40 -4.84 11.71
N SER A 65 8.24 -4.11 12.44
CA SER A 65 8.65 -4.48 13.80
C SER A 65 8.32 -3.36 14.79
N LEU A 66 7.86 -3.74 15.99
CA LEU A 66 7.72 -2.82 17.12
C LEU A 66 9.07 -2.70 17.83
N ILE A 67 9.58 -1.48 17.96
CA ILE A 67 10.87 -1.21 18.60
C ILE A 67 10.63 -0.63 19.99
N CYS A 68 11.32 -1.17 21.00
CA CYS A 68 11.29 -0.65 22.37
C CYS A 68 12.69 -0.65 22.98
N ARG A 69 12.95 0.29 23.90
CA ARG A 69 14.23 0.36 24.61
C ARG A 69 14.34 -0.81 25.59
N LYS A 70 15.43 -1.57 25.49
CA LYS A 70 15.77 -2.61 26.47
C LYS A 70 15.94 -1.97 27.86
N GLY A 71 15.17 -2.44 28.84
CA GLY A 71 15.18 -1.89 30.21
C GLY A 71 14.56 -0.49 30.35
N GLY A 72 13.88 0.03 29.32
CA GLY A 72 13.13 1.29 29.43
C GLY A 72 11.88 1.13 30.31
N TYR A 73 11.50 2.19 31.02
CA TYR A 73 10.26 2.23 31.78
C TYR A 73 9.06 2.01 30.86
N LYS A 74 8.28 0.97 31.15
CA LYS A 74 7.03 0.67 30.44
C LYS A 74 5.87 1.24 31.25
N ASN A 75 5.39 2.41 30.85
CA ASN A 75 4.16 2.95 31.43
C ASN A 75 2.94 2.10 30.99
N PRO A 76 1.80 2.17 31.70
CA PRO A 76 0.62 1.40 31.35
C PRO A 76 0.16 1.58 29.89
N ALA A 77 0.28 2.79 29.34
CA ALA A 77 -0.06 3.08 27.95
C ALA A 77 0.82 2.33 26.94
N SER A 78 2.13 2.22 27.20
CA SER A 78 3.07 1.49 26.34
C SER A 78 2.81 -0.02 26.34
N VAL A 79 2.40 -0.58 27.48
CA VAL A 79 2.00 -1.99 27.61
C VAL A 79 0.72 -2.22 26.82
N ALA A 80 -0.30 -1.38 27.04
CA ALA A 80 -1.56 -1.46 26.32
C ALA A 80 -1.39 -1.31 24.80
N PHE A 81 -0.56 -0.36 24.35
CA PHE A 81 -0.25 -0.19 22.93
C PHE A 81 0.46 -1.42 22.34
N THR A 82 1.41 -2.01 23.07
CA THR A 82 2.13 -3.22 22.62
C THR A 82 1.17 -4.39 22.43
N GLN A 83 0.25 -4.59 23.37
CA GLN A 83 -0.80 -5.60 23.27
C GLN A 83 -1.71 -5.34 22.07
N LEU A 84 -2.21 -4.10 21.93
CA LEU A 84 -3.06 -3.71 20.80
C LEU A 84 -2.38 -3.92 19.44
N ALA A 85 -1.09 -3.56 19.34
CA ALA A 85 -0.31 -3.72 18.11
C ALA A 85 -0.10 -5.22 17.76
N ALA A 86 0.17 -6.07 18.76
CA ALA A 86 0.33 -7.51 18.56
C ALA A 86 -0.99 -8.18 18.11
N ASP A 87 -2.11 -7.80 18.74
CA ASP A 87 -3.44 -8.26 18.35
C ASP A 87 -3.80 -7.80 16.93
N TRP A 88 -3.55 -6.53 16.63
CA TRP A 88 -3.76 -5.95 15.31
C TRP A 88 -2.96 -6.68 14.22
N ALA A 89 -1.69 -7.00 14.49
CA ALA A 89 -0.83 -7.72 13.55
C ALA A 89 -1.33 -9.16 13.33
N SER A 90 -1.72 -9.83 14.40
CA SER A 90 -2.27 -11.20 14.36
C SER A 90 -3.56 -11.29 13.56
N ARG A 91 -4.44 -10.28 13.67
CA ARG A 91 -5.67 -10.21 12.86
C ARG A 91 -5.36 -10.02 11.39
N ARG A 92 -4.46 -9.10 11.02
CA ARG A 92 -4.08 -8.84 9.62
C ARG A 92 -3.36 -10.00 8.93
N LEU A 93 -2.67 -10.87 9.68
CA LEU A 93 -2.08 -12.09 9.13
C LEU A 93 -3.14 -13.16 8.81
N LYS A 94 -4.28 -13.16 9.51
CA LYS A 94 -5.36 -14.14 9.34
C LYS A 94 -6.43 -13.66 8.37
N GLU A 95 -6.85 -12.41 8.52
CA GLU A 95 -7.81 -11.72 7.67
C GLU A 95 -7.03 -10.84 6.73
N THR A 96 -6.94 -11.28 5.48
CA THR A 96 -6.61 -10.36 4.40
C THR A 96 -7.89 -9.56 4.12
N PRO A 97 -8.02 -8.29 4.58
CA PRO A 97 -9.27 -7.57 4.38
C PRO A 97 -9.29 -7.18 2.91
N LEU A 98 -10.00 -7.97 2.10
CA LEU A 98 -10.57 -7.49 0.86
C LEU A 98 -11.68 -6.54 1.31
N ARG A 99 -11.40 -5.24 1.46
CA ARG A 99 -12.50 -4.29 1.51
C ARG A 99 -13.34 -4.58 0.27
N LYS A 100 -14.66 -4.74 0.46
CA LYS A 100 -15.61 -4.93 -0.65
C LYS A 100 -15.23 -3.90 -1.72
N LEU A 101 -14.99 -4.40 -2.95
CA LEU A 101 -15.06 -3.64 -4.18
C LEU A 101 -16.47 -3.03 -4.23
N ARG A 102 -16.74 -2.00 -3.41
CA ARG A 102 -17.86 -1.13 -3.71
C ARG A 102 -17.48 -0.53 -5.06
N PRO A 103 -18.38 -0.57 -6.06
CA PRO A 103 -18.19 0.24 -7.26
C PRO A 103 -17.83 1.64 -6.77
N CYS A 104 -16.72 2.19 -7.26
CA CYS A 104 -16.39 3.57 -7.00
C CYS A 104 -17.60 4.38 -7.47
N PRO A 105 -18.28 5.19 -6.64
CA PRO A 105 -19.37 6.03 -7.14
C PRO A 105 -18.89 7.03 -8.22
N LEU A 106 -17.58 7.20 -8.37
CA LEU A 106 -16.95 7.96 -9.46
C LEU A 106 -16.99 7.26 -10.83
N SER A 107 -17.41 5.99 -10.93
CA SER A 107 -17.62 5.32 -12.23
C SER A 107 -19.04 5.48 -12.78
N GLU A 108 -19.95 6.11 -12.04
CA GLU A 108 -21.39 6.15 -12.37
C GLU A 108 -21.84 7.45 -13.06
N GLY A 109 -20.93 8.22 -13.68
CA GLY A 109 -21.28 9.54 -14.20
C GLY A 109 -20.61 9.99 -15.51
N TYR A 110 -20.18 9.09 -16.39
CA TYR A 110 -19.55 9.49 -17.67
C TYR A 110 -20.03 8.77 -18.92
N TYR A 111 -21.19 8.10 -18.89
CA TYR A 111 -21.84 7.57 -20.09
C TYR A 111 -23.37 7.72 -20.03
N GLU A 112 -23.84 8.96 -20.11
CA GLU A 112 -25.15 9.34 -20.68
C GLU A 112 -24.85 10.71 -21.35
N ASP A 113 -24.97 10.97 -22.65
CA ASP A 113 -25.87 10.47 -23.68
C ASP A 113 -25.25 10.82 -25.06
N GLU A 114 -24.80 9.82 -25.84
CA GLU A 114 -24.61 9.96 -27.29
C GLU A 114 -25.28 8.76 -27.96
N THR A 115 -26.61 8.78 -28.01
CA THR A 115 -27.35 8.03 -29.03
C THR A 115 -28.56 8.80 -29.53
N SER A 116 -28.40 9.33 -30.75
CA SER A 116 -29.40 9.75 -31.77
C SER A 116 -30.15 11.07 -31.61
#